data_AF-A0AAE4RFH1-F1
#
_entry.id   AF-A0AAE4RFH1-F1
#
_cell.length_a   1.000
_cell.length_b   1.000
_cell.length_c   1.000
_cell.angle_alpha   90.00
_cell.angle_beta   90.00
_cell.angle_gamma   90.00
#
_symmetry.space_group_name_H-M   'P 1'
#
loop_
_entity.id
_entity.type
_entity.pdbx_description
1 polymer ?
#
loop_
_entity_poly.entity_id
_entity_poly.type
_entity_poly.pdbx_seq_one_letter_code
_entity_poly.pdbx_strand_id
1 'polypeptide(L)'
;MVVGGFIPSTAPHRGGLGALLVGAYDADGQLRYCGHVSTGTTHRTRADLVERLTALEQPLTPFTPLAPDVRGARWVRPTVVVDIEYRQFTGKLRHPTLKGVLADADSDAVSLPTQ
;
A
#
# COMPACT_ATOMS: atom_id res chain seq x y z
N MET A 1 7.81 -1.83 -0.42
CA MET A 1 6.80 -0.99 -1.14
C MET A 1 6.25 0.05 -0.18
N VAL A 2 5.81 1.20 -0.69
CA VAL A 2 5.21 2.29 0.10
C VAL A 2 3.68 2.20 0.02
N VAL A 3 3.00 2.38 1.15
CA VAL A 3 1.54 2.46 1.20
C VAL A 3 1.09 3.87 0.87
N GLY A 4 0.30 4.02 -0.21
CA GLY A 4 -0.31 5.29 -0.60
C GLY A 4 -1.80 5.37 -0.30
N GLY A 5 -2.41 4.27 0.13
CA GLY A 5 -3.81 4.24 0.55
C GLY A 5 -4.27 2.87 0.98
N PHE A 6 -5.53 2.76 1.36
CA PHE A 6 -6.17 1.49 1.68
C PHE A 6 -7.66 1.50 1.34
N ILE A 7 -8.21 0.30 1.18
CA ILE A 7 -9.65 0.07 1.05
C ILE A 7 -10.12 -0.49 2.39
N PRO A 8 -11.03 0.18 3.11
CA PRO A 8 -11.61 -0.36 4.33
C PRO A 8 -12.48 -1.59 4.00
N SER A 9 -12.46 -2.58 4.89
CA SER A 9 -13.35 -3.72 4.78
C SER A 9 -14.72 -3.36 5.34
N THR A 10 -15.79 -3.75 4.64
CA THR A 10 -17.16 -3.69 5.15
C THR A 10 -17.49 -4.83 6.13
N ALA A 11 -16.57 -5.79 6.30
CA ALA A 11 -16.72 -6.95 7.16
C ALA A 11 -15.99 -6.73 8.51
N PRO A 12 -16.71 -6.60 9.64
CA PRO A 12 -16.11 -6.30 10.95
C PRO A 12 -15.05 -7.33 11.39
N HIS A 13 -15.28 -8.60 11.05
CA HIS A 13 -14.40 -9.74 11.40
C HIS A 13 -13.11 -9.81 10.56
N ARG A 14 -12.89 -8.88 9.63
CA ARG A 14 -11.66 -8.81 8.81
C ARG A 14 -10.69 -7.75 9.31
N GLY A 15 -10.80 -7.28 10.55
CA GLY A 15 -9.89 -6.30 11.13
C GLY A 15 -9.88 -4.96 10.37
N GLY A 16 -11.00 -4.60 9.74
CA GLY A 16 -11.18 -3.30 9.07
C GLY A 16 -10.42 -3.08 7.76
N LEU A 17 -9.48 -3.94 7.37
CA LEU A 17 -8.69 -3.77 6.15
C LEU A 17 -9.15 -4.70 5.03
N GLY A 18 -9.57 -4.13 3.89
CA GLY A 18 -9.88 -4.85 2.66
C GLY A 18 -8.66 -5.05 1.77
N ALA A 19 -7.93 -3.97 1.47
CA ALA A 19 -6.71 -4.00 0.68
C ALA A 19 -5.79 -2.82 1.02
N LEU A 20 -4.48 -3.01 0.86
CA LEU A 20 -3.51 -1.90 0.78
C LEU A 20 -3.31 -1.50 -0.68
N LEU A 21 -3.21 -0.20 -0.93
CA LEU A 21 -2.81 0.40 -2.20
C LEU A 21 -1.34 0.77 -2.10
N VAL A 22 -0.50 0.12 -2.90
CA VAL A 22 0.95 0.23 -2.75
C VAL A 22 1.62 0.74 -4.00
N GLY A 23 2.77 1.37 -3.82
CA GLY A 23 3.62 1.87 -4.89
C GLY A 23 5.09 1.87 -4.53
N ALA A 24 5.90 2.40 -5.44
CA ALA A 24 7.30 2.73 -5.21
C ALA A 24 7.67 3.95 -6.06
N TYR A 25 8.71 4.67 -5.64
CA TYR A 25 9.16 5.88 -6.32
C TYR A 25 9.92 5.53 -7.60
N ASP A 26 9.69 6.32 -8.64
CA ASP A 26 10.51 6.28 -9.85
C ASP A 26 11.69 7.26 -9.77
N ALA A 27 12.45 7.37 -10.86
CA ALA A 27 13.60 8.27 -10.95
C ALA A 27 13.22 9.76 -10.85
N ASP A 28 11.97 10.12 -11.12
CA ASP A 28 11.45 11.49 -11.03
C ASP A 28 10.87 11.79 -9.63
N GLY A 29 11.04 10.88 -8.67
CA GLY A 29 10.50 11.01 -7.31
C GLY A 29 8.98 10.88 -7.24
N GLN A 30 8.34 10.34 -8.29
CA GLN A 30 6.90 10.16 -8.34
C GLN A 30 6.52 8.77 -7.81
N LEU A 31 5.58 8.72 -6.87
CA LEU A 31 5.08 7.46 -6.35
C LEU A 31 4.21 6.75 -7.41
N ARG A 32 4.73 5.69 -8.02
CA ARG A 32 4.01 4.89 -9.01
C ARG A 32 3.16 3.84 -8.32
N TYR A 33 1.88 3.80 -8.65
CA TYR A 33 0.98 2.76 -8.18
C TYR A 33 1.40 1.38 -8.72
N CYS A 34 1.67 0.44 -7.84
CA CYS A 34 2.17 -0.91 -8.14
C CYS A 34 1.12 -2.01 -7.92
N GLY A 35 -0.02 -1.73 -7.30
CA GLY A 35 -1.10 -2.71 -7.16
C GLY A 35 -1.82 -2.68 -5.81
N HIS A 36 -2.71 -3.66 -5.62
CA HIS A 36 -3.44 -3.90 -4.36
C HIS A 36 -2.93 -5.15 -3.67
N VAL A 37 -2.88 -5.12 -2.34
CA VAL A 37 -2.52 -6.29 -1.53
C VAL A 37 -3.61 -6.58 -0.50
N SER A 38 -4.22 -7.77 -0.61
CA SER A 38 -5.33 -8.22 0.25
C SER A 38 -5.03 -9.52 1.00
N THR A 39 -3.87 -10.13 0.74
CA THR A 39 -3.41 -11.43 1.29
C THR A 39 -2.20 -11.24 2.20
N GLY A 40 -1.85 -12.27 2.98
CA GLY A 40 -0.68 -12.23 3.88
C GLY A 40 -0.89 -11.42 5.16
N THR A 41 -2.12 -11.05 5.48
CA THR A 41 -2.47 -10.26 6.66
C THR A 41 -3.25 -11.08 7.68
N THR A 42 -2.85 -11.01 8.95
CA THR A 42 -3.65 -11.53 10.07
C THR A 42 -4.69 -10.51 10.51
N HIS A 43 -5.72 -10.92 11.26
CA HIS A 43 -6.71 -9.99 11.82
C HIS A 43 -6.05 -8.83 12.60
N ARG A 44 -5.08 -9.16 13.46
CA ARG A 44 -4.32 -8.17 14.24
C ARG A 44 -3.57 -7.19 13.35
N THR A 45 -2.81 -7.72 12.38
CA THR A 45 -2.07 -6.88 11.42
C THR A 45 -2.98 -5.93 10.66
N ARG A 46 -4.20 -6.36 10.31
CA ARG A 46 -5.19 -5.50 9.62
C ARG A 46 -5.67 -4.35 10.51
N ALA A 47 -6.01 -4.65 11.77
CA ALA A 47 -6.45 -3.63 12.71
C ALA A 47 -5.34 -2.60 12.97
N ASP A 48 -4.12 -3.07 13.24
CA ASP A 48 -2.94 -2.21 13.48
C ASP A 48 -2.64 -1.31 12.27
N LEU A 49 -2.75 -1.86 11.05
CA LEU A 49 -2.58 -1.08 9.82
C LEU A 49 -3.67 -0.03 9.65
N VAL A 50 -4.94 -0.38 9.86
CA VAL A 50 -6.05 0.58 9.71
C VAL A 50 -5.89 1.74 10.69
N GLU A 51 -5.59 1.45 11.96
CA GLU A 51 -5.37 2.48 12.98
C GLU A 51 -4.24 3.43 12.57
N ARG A 52 -3.09 2.87 12.18
CA ARG A 52 -1.92 3.65 11.76
C ARG A 52 -2.21 4.47 10.49
N LEU A 53 -2.91 3.89 9.51
CA LEU A 53 -3.18 4.53 8.23
C LEU A 53 -4.26 5.60 8.34
N THR A 54 -5.26 5.43 9.21
CA THR A 54 -6.27 6.46 9.46
C THR A 54 -5.66 7.73 10.02
N ALA A 55 -4.62 7.64 10.85
CA ALA A 55 -3.88 8.82 11.34
C ALA A 55 -3.08 9.55 10.23
N LEU A 56 -2.93 8.94 9.06
CA LEU A 56 -2.18 9.48 7.92
C LEU A 56 -3.08 9.84 6.74
N GLU A 57 -4.41 9.79 6.90
CA GLU A 57 -5.36 10.08 5.82
C GLU A 57 -5.17 11.49 5.25
N GLN A 58 -5.22 11.59 3.92
CA GLN A 58 -5.15 12.84 3.18
C GLN A 58 -6.18 12.86 2.04
N PRO A 59 -6.63 14.04 1.56
CA PRO A 59 -7.72 14.11 0.59
C PRO A 59 -7.33 13.65 -0.82
N LEU A 60 -6.06 13.80 -1.18
CA LEU A 60 -5.56 13.52 -2.53
C LEU A 60 -4.76 12.24 -2.57
N THR A 61 -4.82 11.54 -3.70
CA THR A 61 -3.97 10.38 -3.93
C THR A 61 -2.50 10.81 -3.99
N PRO A 62 -1.58 10.07 -3.33
CA PRO A 62 -0.15 10.31 -3.47
C PRO A 62 0.43 9.74 -4.76
N PHE A 63 -0.35 8.98 -5.54
CA PHE A 63 0.12 8.30 -6.74
C PHE A 63 0.10 9.21 -7.97
N THR A 64 1.20 9.18 -8.73
CA THR A 64 1.33 9.90 -10.01
C THR A 64 1.73 8.92 -11.14
N PRO A 65 1.01 8.83 -12.26
CA PRO A 65 -0.30 9.45 -12.51
C PRO A 65 -1.33 8.94 -11.49
N LEU A 66 -2.50 9.59 -11.47
CA LEU A 66 -3.62 9.18 -10.63
C LEU A 66 -3.80 7.67 -10.72
N ALA A 67 -3.84 7.03 -9.53
CA ALA A 67 -4.16 5.61 -9.44
C ALA A 67 -5.50 5.33 -10.14
N PRO A 68 -5.74 4.09 -10.63
CA PRO A 68 -7.06 3.70 -11.15
C PRO A 68 -8.17 4.09 -10.16
N ASP A 69 -9.38 4.35 -10.65
CA ASP A 69 -10.51 4.64 -9.76
C ASP A 69 -10.78 3.43 -8.86
N VAL A 70 -10.29 3.52 -7.62
CA VAL A 70 -10.46 2.49 -6.59
C VAL A 70 -11.61 2.92 -5.70
N ARG A 71 -12.79 2.40 -5.99
CA ARG A 71 -14.00 2.66 -5.20
C ARG A 71 -13.74 2.43 -3.70
N GLY A 72 -14.01 3.46 -2.91
CA GLY A 72 -13.88 3.42 -1.45
C GLY A 72 -12.44 3.49 -0.94
N ALA A 73 -11.46 3.80 -1.79
CA ALA A 73 -10.10 4.06 -1.35
C ALA A 73 -10.03 5.28 -0.41
N ARG A 74 -9.21 5.13 0.63
CA ARG A 74 -8.75 6.22 1.49
C ARG A 74 -7.28 6.43 1.21
N TRP A 75 -6.91 7.65 0.85
CA TRP A 75 -5.53 8.01 0.54
C TRP A 75 -4.79 8.39 1.81
N VAL A 76 -3.52 8.05 1.88
CA VAL A 76 -2.68 8.37 3.03
C VAL A 76 -1.39 9.03 2.59
N ARG A 77 -0.77 9.77 3.50
CA ARG A 77 0.60 10.25 3.32
C ARG A 77 1.54 9.04 3.18
N PRO A 78 2.40 8.99 2.15
CA PRO A 78 3.15 7.79 1.78
C PRO A 78 4.42 7.57 2.66
N THR A 79 4.22 7.40 3.97
CA THR A 79 5.33 7.24 4.94
C THR A 79 5.39 5.84 5.55
N VAL A 80 4.49 4.92 5.17
CA VAL A 80 4.47 3.55 5.69
C VAL A 80 5.04 2.62 4.64
N VAL A 81 6.10 1.89 5.01
CA VAL A 81 6.74 0.89 4.15
C VAL A 81 6.30 -0.51 4.57
N VAL A 82 6.01 -1.34 3.58
CA VAL A 82 5.63 -2.74 3.74
C VAL A 82 6.49 -3.67 2.90
N ASP A 83 6.75 -4.84 3.46
CA ASP A 83 7.39 -5.94 2.74
C ASP A 83 6.34 -6.77 2.01
N ILE A 84 6.58 -6.98 0.71
CA ILE A 84 5.65 -7.68 -0.19
C ILE A 84 6.44 -8.69 -1.02
N GLU A 85 6.03 -9.94 -0.91
CA GLU A 85 6.45 -10.99 -1.85
C GLU A 85 5.52 -10.98 -3.07
N TYR A 86 6.08 -11.12 -4.26
CA TYR A 86 5.34 -11.15 -5.52
C TYR A 86 6.05 -12.07 -6.52
N ARG A 87 5.32 -12.55 -7.54
CA ARG A 87 5.90 -13.47 -8.55
C ARG A 87 6.62 -12.76 -9.69
N GLN A 88 6.12 -11.60 -10.07
CA GLN A 88 6.65 -10.82 -11.19
C GLN A 88 6.26 -9.35 -11.01
N PHE A 89 7.11 -8.46 -11.51
CA PHE A 89 6.82 -7.03 -11.63
C PHE A 89 6.84 -6.63 -13.11
N THR A 90 5.74 -6.05 -13.58
CA THR A 90 5.60 -5.51 -14.95
C THR A 90 4.79 -4.22 -14.89
N GLY A 91 5.33 -3.21 -14.19
CA GLY A 91 4.60 -1.99 -13.82
C GLY A 91 3.56 -2.20 -12.70
N LYS A 92 3.14 -3.44 -12.45
CA LYS A 92 2.32 -3.86 -11.30
C LYS A 92 2.83 -5.19 -10.73
N LEU A 93 2.53 -5.43 -9.46
CA LEU A 93 2.87 -6.66 -8.74
C LEU A 93 1.90 -7.79 -9.13
N ARG A 94 2.45 -8.95 -9.47
CA ARG A 94 1.66 -10.15 -9.77
C ARG A 94 1.64 -11.11 -8.58
N HIS A 95 0.43 -11.43 -8.11
CA HIS A 95 0.20 -12.25 -6.89
C HIS A 95 0.89 -11.69 -5.63
N PRO A 96 0.74 -10.40 -5.31
CA PRO A 96 1.40 -9.82 -4.14
C PRO A 96 0.83 -10.39 -2.84
N THR A 97 1.70 -10.62 -1.87
CA THR A 97 1.37 -11.07 -0.52
C THR A 97 2.14 -10.25 0.50
N LEU A 98 1.44 -9.66 1.48
CA LEU A 98 2.09 -8.92 2.55
C LEU A 98 2.91 -9.88 3.42
N LYS A 99 4.15 -9.51 3.73
CA LYS A 99 5.02 -10.22 4.67
C LYS A 99 5.13 -9.50 6.01
N GLY A 100 5.09 -8.18 6.01
CA GLY A 100 5.11 -7.38 7.22
C GLY A 100 5.18 -5.88 6.96
N VAL A 101 5.23 -5.11 8.04
CA VAL A 101 5.47 -3.66 8.01
C VAL A 101 6.93 -3.43 8.35
N LEU A 102 7.62 -2.58 7.57
CA LEU A 102 9.00 -2.18 7.81
C LEU A 102 8.99 -0.85 8.55
N ALA A 103 9.04 -0.89 9.88
CA ALA A 103 8.83 0.28 10.73
C ALA A 103 9.92 1.37 10.57
N ASP A 104 11.16 0.96 10.36
CA ASP A 104 12.34 1.83 10.30
C ASP A 104 12.85 2.06 8.87
N ALA A 105 12.06 1.68 7.87
CA ALA A 105 12.44 1.88 6.47
C ALA A 105 12.15 3.33 6.04
N ASP A 106 13.13 3.92 5.37
CA ASP A 106 12.96 5.19 4.68
C ASP A 106 12.01 4.99 3.48
N SER A 107 10.85 5.64 3.53
CA SER A 107 9.87 5.56 2.44
C SER A 107 10.40 6.11 1.14
N ASP A 108 11.22 7.16 1.20
CA ASP A 108 11.66 7.90 0.02
C ASP A 108 12.77 7.14 -0.74
N ALA A 109 13.43 6.20 -0.06
CA ALA A 109 14.40 5.29 -0.67
C ALA A 109 13.77 4.09 -1.41
N VAL A 110 12.45 3.87 -1.29
CA VAL A 110 11.78 2.71 -1.89
C VAL A 110 11.55 2.94 -3.38
N SER A 111 12.45 2.40 -4.20
CA SER A 111 12.42 2.51 -5.66
C SER A 111 11.66 1.36 -6.34
N LEU A 112 11.19 1.59 -7.57
CA LEU A 112 10.60 0.55 -8.41
C LEU A 112 11.54 -0.68 -8.53
N PRO A 113 11.01 -1.92 -8.47
CA PRO A 113 11.83 -3.10 -8.71
C PRO A 113 12.41 -3.08 -10.13
N THR A 114 13.70 -3.41 -10.25
CA THR A 114 14.32 -3.68 -11.54
C THR A 114 13.67 -4.93 -12.15
N GLN A 115 13.35 -4.87 -13.45
CA GLN A 115 12.78 -6.00 -14.19
C GLN A 115 13.71 -7.21 -14.26
#